data_AF-A0A7J6N6P6-F1
#
_entry.id   AF-A0A7J6N6P6-F1
#
_cell.length_a   1.000
_cell.length_b   1.000
_cell.length_c   1.000
_cell.angle_alpha   90.00
_cell.angle_beta   90.00
_cell.angle_gamma   90.00
#
_symmetry.space_group_name_H-M   'P 1'
#
loop_
_entity.id
_entity.type
_entity.pdbx_description
1 polymer ?
#
loop_
_entity_poly.entity_id
_entity_poly.type
_entity_poly.pdbx_seq_one_letter_code
_entity_poly.pdbx_strand_id
1 'polypeptide(L)'
;AMLSPLFKVRDFAVTDFTQQGVEVAWKAAAAATSAGDDSEQQHERADDDTSDGSASIKRTEVFQPRSTLNMVKMLTFYRKDAFDLWAQYPNSKDASLGRFTVQVPHSDGAPKKIKVRAKLSLHGTFSIENATMIEEEEYQVVEKERRPKDKQQQQPAGADDDVNMPDASPSATTTTNADHDVNMQPAEVVA
;
A
#
# COMPACT_ATOMS: atom_id res chain seq x y z
N ALA A 1 -28.52 2.37 6.34
CA ALA A 1 -28.81 1.54 5.16
C ALA A 1 -27.51 1.23 4.39
N MET A 2 -26.92 2.18 3.63
CA MET A 2 -25.75 1.93 2.74
C MET A 2 -24.63 1.07 3.34
N LEU A 3 -24.21 1.35 4.58
CA LEU A 3 -23.09 0.67 5.26
C LEU A 3 -23.50 -0.66 5.94
N SER A 4 -24.69 -1.19 5.65
CA SER A 4 -25.14 -2.46 6.23
C SER A 4 -24.70 -3.63 5.35
N PRO A 5 -24.01 -4.65 5.90
CA PRO A 5 -23.69 -5.87 5.15
C PRO A 5 -24.92 -6.74 4.86
N LEU A 6 -26.08 -6.44 5.46
CA LEU A 6 -27.31 -7.24 5.36
C LEU A 6 -28.35 -6.67 4.38
N PHE A 7 -28.22 -5.40 3.95
CA PHE A 7 -29.25 -4.71 3.16
C PHE A 7 -28.67 -4.04 1.91
N LYS A 8 -28.94 -4.62 0.74
CA LYS A 8 -28.64 -3.96 -0.55
C LYS A 8 -29.64 -2.82 -0.79
N VAL A 9 -29.11 -1.63 -1.07
CA VAL A 9 -29.86 -0.46 -1.54
C VAL A 9 -29.73 -0.30 -3.06
N ARG A 10 -30.46 0.65 -3.67
CA ARG A 10 -30.12 1.14 -5.01
C ARG A 10 -28.80 1.92 -4.95
N ASP A 11 -28.08 1.96 -6.07
CA ASP A 11 -26.84 2.72 -6.15
C ASP A 11 -27.13 4.23 -6.12
N PHE A 12 -26.42 4.96 -5.24
CA PHE A 12 -26.39 6.42 -5.22
C PHE A 12 -25.06 6.89 -4.61
N ALA A 13 -24.63 8.10 -5.01
CA ALA A 13 -23.44 8.75 -4.48
C ALA A 13 -23.83 9.93 -3.58
N VAL A 14 -23.00 10.20 -2.57
CA VAL A 14 -23.06 11.40 -1.74
C VAL A 14 -21.67 12.03 -1.77
N THR A 15 -21.58 13.28 -2.22
CA THR A 15 -20.33 14.04 -2.28
C THR A 15 -20.47 15.24 -1.35
N ASP A 16 -19.49 15.43 -0.47
CA ASP A 16 -19.46 16.50 0.53
C ASP A 16 -18.01 17.00 0.71
N PHE A 17 -17.81 18.14 1.38
CA PHE A 17 -16.52 18.82 1.50
C PHE A 17 -16.27 19.45 2.88
N THR A 18 -15.00 19.58 3.27
CA THR A 18 -14.63 20.30 4.51
C THR A 18 -14.75 21.81 4.34
N GLN A 19 -15.32 22.50 5.32
CA GLN A 19 -15.39 23.97 5.32
C GLN A 19 -14.04 24.63 5.65
N GLN A 20 -13.18 23.96 6.41
CA GLN A 20 -11.85 24.45 6.80
C GLN A 20 -10.75 23.55 6.25
N GLY A 21 -9.63 24.16 5.85
CA GLY A 21 -8.41 23.42 5.52
C GLY A 21 -7.76 22.83 6.77
N VAL A 22 -6.95 21.78 6.61
CA VAL A 22 -6.16 21.15 7.66
C VAL A 22 -4.69 21.29 7.32
N GLU A 23 -3.98 21.99 8.18
CA GLU A 23 -2.53 22.10 8.18
C GLU A 23 -1.92 20.99 9.07
N VAL A 24 -0.77 20.46 8.66
CA VAL A 24 0.11 19.68 9.51
C VAL A 24 1.46 20.38 9.62
N ALA A 25 1.96 20.48 10.85
CA ALA A 25 3.23 21.10 11.20
C ALA A 25 4.19 20.10 11.85
N TRP A 26 5.50 20.29 11.67
CA TRP A 26 6.56 19.45 12.24
C TRP A 26 7.88 20.21 12.41
N LYS A 27 8.72 19.81 13.38
CA LYS A 27 10.09 20.33 13.49
C LYS A 27 10.92 19.91 12.29
N ALA A 28 11.68 20.83 11.69
CA ALA A 28 12.64 20.52 10.65
C ALA A 28 13.69 19.49 11.14
N ALA A 29 14.25 18.70 10.21
CA ALA A 29 15.44 17.89 10.52
C ALA A 29 16.69 18.72 10.20
N ALA A 30 17.66 18.74 11.12
CA ALA A 30 18.84 19.61 11.07
C ALA A 30 19.80 19.36 9.89
N ALA A 31 19.54 18.34 9.05
CA ALA A 31 20.35 17.97 7.90
C ALA A 31 19.53 17.79 6.59
N ALA A 32 18.26 18.21 6.55
CA ALA A 32 17.34 17.97 5.43
C ALA A 32 17.04 19.23 4.62
N THR A 33 18.04 19.72 3.87
CA THR A 33 17.81 20.65 2.76
C THR A 33 17.13 19.91 1.60
N SER A 34 15.88 20.28 1.30
CA SER A 34 15.14 20.02 0.05
C SER A 34 15.48 18.72 -0.70
N ALA A 35 14.75 17.63 -0.42
CA ALA A 35 14.89 16.36 -1.12
C ALA A 35 13.51 15.77 -1.52
N GLY A 36 13.23 15.74 -2.83
CA GLY A 36 12.14 14.97 -3.43
C GLY A 36 10.72 15.45 -3.11
N ASP A 37 10.32 16.61 -3.66
CA ASP A 37 8.88 16.88 -3.84
C ASP A 37 8.34 16.01 -4.97
N ASP A 38 7.64 14.94 -4.57
CA ASP A 38 6.94 13.99 -5.43
C ASP A 38 5.41 14.16 -5.20
N SER A 39 4.98 15.40 -4.91
CA SER A 39 3.62 15.75 -4.49
C SER A 39 3.14 17.06 -5.13
N GLU A 40 2.55 16.93 -6.32
CA GLU A 40 2.04 18.02 -7.17
C GLU A 40 1.49 19.25 -6.39
N GLN A 41 2.28 20.33 -6.40
CA GLN A 41 1.90 21.69 -5.99
C GLN A 41 1.39 21.81 -4.54
N GLN A 42 2.24 21.51 -3.56
CA GLN A 42 2.04 21.99 -2.18
C GLN A 42 2.49 23.46 -2.04
N HIS A 43 1.63 24.28 -1.43
CA HIS A 43 1.89 25.71 -1.23
C HIS A 43 2.57 25.92 0.13
N GLU A 44 3.90 25.78 0.17
CA GLU A 44 4.69 25.87 1.41
C GLU A 44 4.57 27.27 2.05
N ARG A 45 3.97 27.34 3.24
CA ARG A 45 3.84 28.60 3.99
C ARG A 45 5.01 28.81 4.92
N ALA A 46 6.01 29.56 4.46
CA ALA A 46 7.16 29.97 5.24
C ALA A 46 6.85 31.20 6.10
N ASP A 47 6.08 31.01 7.19
CA ASP A 47 5.90 32.05 8.21
C ASP A 47 7.18 32.14 9.08
N ASP A 48 8.16 32.94 8.63
CA ASP A 48 9.44 33.20 9.30
C ASP A 48 9.27 34.16 10.48
N ASP A 49 8.77 33.65 11.61
CA ASP A 49 8.69 34.38 12.89
C ASP A 49 9.13 33.50 14.06
N THR A 50 10.45 33.32 14.22
CA THR A 50 11.07 32.89 15.49
C THR A 50 12.51 33.40 15.56
N SER A 51 12.71 34.58 16.14
CA SER A 51 14.02 35.20 16.36
C SER A 51 14.71 34.72 17.65
N ASP A 52 14.79 33.40 17.82
CA ASP A 52 15.58 32.72 18.85
C ASP A 52 16.10 31.36 18.30
N GLY A 53 17.06 30.72 18.97
CA GLY A 53 17.77 29.49 18.54
C GLY A 53 16.93 28.19 18.51
N SER A 54 15.65 28.30 18.17
CA SER A 54 14.69 27.20 18.13
C SER A 54 14.79 26.39 16.82
N ALA A 55 14.45 25.09 16.88
CA ALA A 55 14.35 24.26 15.69
C ALA A 55 13.13 24.67 14.85
N SER A 56 13.38 25.17 13.64
CA SER A 56 12.35 25.73 12.75
C SER A 56 11.18 24.76 12.51
N ILE A 57 9.96 25.29 12.57
CA ILE A 57 8.72 24.53 12.34
C ILE A 57 8.35 24.66 10.86
N LYS A 58 8.26 23.52 10.16
CA LYS A 58 7.66 23.45 8.82
C LYS A 58 6.16 23.22 8.94
N ARG A 59 5.39 23.76 7.99
CA ARG A 59 3.92 23.66 7.88
C ARG A 59 3.55 23.30 6.45
N THR A 60 2.52 22.48 6.25
CA THR A 60 1.86 22.34 4.93
C THR A 60 0.35 22.16 5.08
N GLU A 61 -0.42 22.73 4.15
CA GLU A 61 -1.88 22.56 4.08
C GLU A 61 -2.21 21.23 3.39
N VAL A 62 -2.29 20.17 4.20
CA VAL A 62 -2.57 18.80 3.74
C VAL A 62 -3.94 18.72 3.07
N PHE A 63 -4.96 19.37 3.63
CA PHE A 63 -6.29 19.46 3.03
C PHE A 63 -6.66 20.94 2.89
N GLN A 64 -6.94 21.41 1.68
CA GLN A 64 -7.38 22.80 1.45
C GLN A 64 -8.87 22.99 1.83
N PRO A 65 -9.34 24.22 2.09
CA PRO A 65 -10.76 24.50 2.26
C PRO A 65 -11.56 24.03 1.04
N ARG A 66 -12.70 23.38 1.28
CA ARG A 66 -13.52 22.69 0.28
C ARG A 66 -12.89 21.47 -0.40
N SER A 67 -11.85 20.87 0.20
CA SER A 67 -11.45 19.49 -0.13
C SER A 67 -12.62 18.53 0.07
N THR A 68 -12.78 17.55 -0.82
CA THR A 68 -13.80 16.50 -0.67
C THR A 68 -13.54 15.61 0.54
N LEU A 69 -14.60 15.12 1.17
CA LEU A 69 -14.51 14.15 2.26
C LEU A 69 -14.09 12.76 1.74
N ASN A 70 -13.59 11.92 2.66
CA ASN A 70 -13.01 10.60 2.40
C ASN A 70 -11.71 10.62 1.54
N MET A 71 -10.99 11.75 1.48
CA MET A 71 -9.72 11.88 0.77
C MET A 71 -8.51 11.50 1.65
N VAL A 72 -7.45 10.96 1.04
CA VAL A 72 -6.18 10.62 1.68
C VAL A 72 -5.05 11.37 0.96
N LYS A 73 -4.13 11.97 1.72
CA LYS A 73 -2.85 12.47 1.20
C LYS A 73 -1.67 11.73 1.85
N MET A 74 -0.59 11.64 1.09
CA MET A 74 0.68 11.06 1.54
C MET A 74 1.65 12.19 1.89
N LEU A 75 2.23 12.15 3.08
CA LEU A 75 3.34 13.02 3.47
C LEU A 75 4.61 12.18 3.53
N THR A 76 5.70 12.65 2.89
CA THR A 76 7.01 11.97 2.91
C THR A 76 7.97 12.73 3.80
N PHE A 77 8.58 12.03 4.77
CA PHE A 77 9.58 12.58 5.68
C PHE A 77 10.87 11.78 5.59
N TYR A 78 12.01 12.44 5.83
CA TYR A 78 13.31 11.79 6.01
C TYR A 78 13.77 12.00 7.45
N ARG A 79 13.84 10.92 8.23
CA ARG A 79 14.03 10.95 9.70
C ARG A 79 14.84 9.76 10.19
N LYS A 80 15.66 10.00 11.22
CA LYS A 80 16.36 8.96 11.97
C LYS A 80 15.61 8.58 13.26
N ASP A 81 15.09 9.58 13.95
CA ASP A 81 14.49 9.45 15.28
C ASP A 81 12.99 9.76 15.26
N ALA A 82 12.29 9.40 16.34
CA ALA A 82 10.87 9.68 16.54
C ALA A 82 10.56 11.18 16.48
N PHE A 83 9.40 11.54 15.93
CA PHE A 83 9.02 12.94 15.71
C PHE A 83 7.53 13.21 15.88
N ASP A 84 7.21 14.42 16.31
CA ASP A 84 5.83 14.90 16.41
C ASP A 84 5.36 15.53 15.09
N LEU A 85 4.09 15.27 14.78
CA LEU A 85 3.23 16.01 13.86
C LEU A 85 2.14 16.72 14.69
N TRP A 86 1.94 18.01 14.46
CA TRP A 86 0.82 18.78 15.00
C TRP A 86 -0.18 19.05 13.88
N ALA A 87 -1.45 18.71 14.08
CA ALA A 87 -2.52 19.01 13.13
C ALA A 87 -3.34 20.21 13.64
N GLN A 88 -3.66 21.16 12.76
CA GLN A 88 -4.46 22.33 13.11
C GLN A 88 -5.27 22.88 11.93
N TYR A 89 -6.33 23.63 12.21
CA TYR A 89 -6.94 24.52 11.22
C TYR A 89 -6.06 25.78 11.06
N PRO A 90 -5.69 26.23 9.84
CA PRO A 90 -4.75 27.34 9.66
C PRO A 90 -5.35 28.72 9.97
N ASN A 91 -6.69 28.86 9.93
CA ASN A 91 -7.39 30.15 10.05
C ASN A 91 -8.20 30.31 11.36
N SER A 92 -7.93 29.49 12.38
CA SER A 92 -8.59 29.56 13.70
C SER A 92 -7.57 29.78 14.82
N LYS A 93 -8.00 30.31 15.96
CA LYS A 93 -7.12 30.57 17.12
C LYS A 93 -7.05 29.37 18.07
N ASP A 94 -8.17 28.72 18.32
CA ASP A 94 -8.28 27.52 19.17
C ASP A 94 -8.37 26.26 18.28
N ALA A 95 -7.31 26.04 17.51
CA ALA A 95 -7.39 25.30 16.24
C ALA A 95 -6.81 23.88 16.24
N SER A 96 -6.30 23.38 17.37
CA SER A 96 -5.56 22.11 17.41
C SER A 96 -6.48 20.90 17.18
N LEU A 97 -6.19 20.13 16.13
CA LEU A 97 -6.83 18.86 15.80
C LEU A 97 -6.14 17.68 16.50
N GLY A 98 -4.94 17.88 17.04
CA GLY A 98 -4.21 16.88 17.81
C GLY A 98 -2.70 16.88 17.54
N ARG A 99 -1.99 16.03 18.29
CA ARG A 99 -0.56 15.76 18.12
C ARG A 99 -0.37 14.25 17.94
N PHE A 100 0.39 13.87 16.92
CA PHE A 100 0.69 12.49 16.56
C PHE A 100 2.21 12.28 16.62
N THR A 101 2.68 11.41 17.51
CA THR A 101 4.12 11.07 17.58
C THR A 101 4.38 9.86 16.70
N VAL A 102 5.11 10.05 15.60
CA VAL A 102 5.55 8.96 14.73
C VAL A 102 6.83 8.36 15.31
N GLN A 103 6.76 7.10 15.76
CA GLN A 103 7.90 6.34 16.25
C GLN A 103 8.71 5.79 15.08
N VAL A 104 10.04 5.80 15.21
CA VAL A 104 10.98 5.36 14.18
C VAL A 104 11.90 4.29 14.80
N PRO A 105 11.88 3.04 14.30
CA PRO A 105 12.83 2.01 14.71
C PRO A 105 14.27 2.49 14.56
N HIS A 106 15.09 2.27 15.59
CA HIS A 106 16.49 2.70 15.60
C HIS A 106 17.28 2.02 14.47
N SER A 107 18.05 2.81 13.71
CA SER A 107 18.87 2.34 12.60
C SER A 107 20.21 3.05 12.51
N ASP A 108 21.19 2.35 11.93
CA ASP A 108 22.57 2.82 11.87
C ASP A 108 22.73 4.07 11.01
N GLY A 109 23.14 5.18 11.64
CA GLY A 109 23.51 6.43 11.01
C GLY A 109 22.37 7.22 10.33
N ALA A 110 21.80 6.66 9.26
CA ALA A 110 21.10 7.36 8.19
C ALA A 110 19.62 7.71 8.49
N PRO A 111 19.10 8.85 7.97
CA PRO A 111 17.67 9.13 7.94
C PRO A 111 16.94 8.21 6.94
N LYS A 112 15.88 7.55 7.38
CA LYS A 112 15.03 6.69 6.54
C LYS A 112 13.84 7.46 5.96
N LYS A 113 13.34 6.99 4.83
CA LYS A 113 12.17 7.55 4.12
C LYS A 113 10.89 7.01 4.79
N ILE A 114 10.03 7.91 5.27
CA ILE A 114 8.81 7.56 5.99
C ILE A 114 7.62 8.18 5.26
N LYS A 115 6.69 7.35 4.81
CA LYS A 115 5.43 7.75 4.19
C LYS A 115 4.30 7.69 5.21
N VAL A 116 3.68 8.83 5.49
CA VAL A 116 2.57 8.97 6.46
C VAL A 116 1.28 9.25 5.71
N ARG A 117 0.25 8.42 5.92
CA ARG A 117 -1.07 8.58 5.29
C ARG A 117 -1.99 9.40 6.18
N ALA A 118 -2.16 10.66 5.83
CA ALA A 118 -3.14 11.55 6.44
C ALA A 118 -4.48 11.40 5.73
N LYS A 119 -5.58 11.30 6.48
CA LYS A 119 -6.92 11.03 5.96
C LYS A 119 -7.94 12.01 6.52
N LEU A 120 -8.76 12.55 5.63
CA LEU A 120 -10.01 13.22 5.96
C LEU A 120 -11.14 12.21 5.71
N SER A 121 -11.74 11.68 6.78
CA SER A 121 -12.79 10.65 6.68
C SER A 121 -14.10 11.17 6.06
N LEU A 122 -15.01 10.27 5.70
CA LEU A 122 -16.37 10.61 5.26
C LEU A 122 -17.20 11.36 6.33
N HIS A 123 -16.78 11.30 7.60
CA HIS A 123 -17.42 12.01 8.72
C HIS A 123 -16.79 13.38 9.02
N GLY A 124 -15.90 13.88 8.15
CA GLY A 124 -15.17 15.14 8.36
C GLY A 124 -14.05 15.07 9.39
N THR A 125 -13.87 13.93 10.08
CA THR A 125 -12.78 13.73 11.04
C THR A 125 -11.45 13.54 10.32
N PHE A 126 -10.44 14.33 10.69
CA PHE A 126 -9.04 14.13 10.28
C PHE A 126 -8.35 13.07 11.15
N SER A 127 -7.50 12.25 10.55
CA SER A 127 -6.62 11.31 11.27
C SER A 127 -5.34 11.01 10.49
N ILE A 128 -4.33 10.50 11.20
CA ILE A 128 -3.23 9.74 10.59
C ILE A 128 -3.66 8.27 10.56
N GLU A 129 -3.79 7.67 9.37
CA GLU A 129 -4.27 6.28 9.21
C GLU A 129 -3.13 5.27 9.47
N ASN A 130 -1.95 5.51 8.91
CA ASN A 130 -0.73 4.76 9.21
C ASN A 130 0.54 5.56 8.82
N ALA A 131 1.69 5.03 9.21
CA ALA A 131 3.01 5.45 8.74
C ALA A 131 3.81 4.20 8.35
N THR A 132 4.52 4.26 7.21
CA THR A 132 5.39 3.17 6.73
C THR A 132 6.79 3.68 6.46
N MET A 133 7.77 2.89 6.90
CA MET A 133 9.19 3.07 6.59
C MET A 133 9.50 2.41 5.23
N ILE A 134 10.33 3.05 4.43
CA ILE A 134 10.80 2.55 3.13
C ILE A 134 12.33 2.53 3.15
N GLU A 135 12.87 1.39 2.78
CA GLU A 135 14.30 1.12 2.62
C GLU A 135 14.51 0.61 1.19
N GLU A 136 15.57 1.06 0.53
CA GLU A 136 15.82 0.82 -0.89
C GLU A 136 16.91 -0.27 -1.01
N GLU A 137 16.50 -1.54 -1.18
CA GLU A 137 17.41 -2.68 -1.36
C GLU A 137 17.81 -2.85 -2.84
N GLU A 138 19.11 -2.79 -3.14
CA GLU A 138 19.64 -3.01 -4.49
C GLU A 138 19.91 -4.51 -4.75
N TYR A 139 18.94 -5.19 -5.38
CA TYR A 139 19.13 -6.58 -5.79
C TYR A 139 19.99 -6.70 -7.05
N GLN A 140 21.28 -6.99 -6.88
CA GLN A 140 22.15 -7.37 -7.99
C GLN A 140 21.66 -8.68 -8.64
N VAL A 141 21.16 -8.58 -9.88
CA VAL A 141 20.72 -9.74 -10.66
C VAL A 141 21.97 -10.52 -11.11
N VAL A 142 22.36 -11.52 -10.31
CA VAL A 142 23.39 -12.49 -10.70
C VAL A 142 22.82 -13.38 -11.82
N GLU A 143 23.02 -12.95 -13.05
CA GLU A 143 22.60 -13.65 -14.26
C GLU A 143 23.30 -15.02 -14.35
N LYS A 144 22.58 -16.08 -13.94
CA LYS A 144 23.08 -17.45 -14.01
C LYS A 144 23.14 -17.90 -15.47
N GLU A 145 24.32 -17.70 -16.06
CA GLU A 145 24.70 -18.13 -17.40
C GLU A 145 24.17 -19.55 -17.71
N ARG A 146 23.32 -19.63 -18.73
CA ARG A 146 22.64 -20.87 -19.11
C ARG A 146 23.61 -21.76 -19.88
N ARG A 147 24.41 -22.56 -19.16
CA ARG A 147 25.31 -23.58 -19.73
C ARG A 147 24.66 -24.30 -20.92
N PRO A 148 25.29 -24.30 -22.11
CA PRO A 148 24.72 -24.96 -23.29
C PRO A 148 24.42 -26.44 -23.04
N LYS A 149 23.28 -26.91 -23.57
CA LYS A 149 23.04 -28.36 -23.70
C LYS A 149 23.69 -28.83 -24.99
N ASP A 150 24.75 -29.62 -24.84
CA ASP A 150 25.39 -30.27 -25.98
C ASP A 150 24.45 -31.26 -26.68
N LYS A 151 24.65 -31.43 -27.99
CA LYS A 151 23.88 -32.36 -28.82
C LYS A 151 24.74 -33.57 -29.16
N GLN A 152 24.29 -34.76 -28.80
CA GLN A 152 24.75 -36.01 -29.42
C GLN A 152 23.56 -36.82 -29.94
N GLN A 153 23.81 -37.63 -30.96
CA GLN A 153 22.81 -38.23 -31.85
C GLN A 153 22.97 -39.77 -31.89
N GLN A 154 22.09 -40.42 -32.68
CA GLN A 154 22.23 -41.73 -33.34
C GLN A 154 21.54 -42.95 -32.67
N GLN A 155 20.38 -43.27 -33.25
CA GLN A 155 19.89 -44.62 -33.61
C GLN A 155 20.72 -45.16 -34.82
N PRO A 156 20.64 -46.45 -35.28
CA PRO A 156 19.40 -47.25 -35.42
C PRO A 156 19.47 -48.81 -35.31
N ALA A 157 18.28 -49.46 -35.41
CA ALA A 157 17.97 -50.84 -35.88
C ALA A 157 18.66 -52.07 -35.21
N GLY A 158 18.11 -53.30 -35.23
CA GLY A 158 16.81 -53.83 -35.72
C GLY A 158 16.89 -55.37 -35.95
N ALA A 159 15.80 -56.12 -36.08
CA ALA A 159 14.37 -55.76 -35.98
C ALA A 159 13.74 -56.30 -34.67
N ASP A 160 12.86 -57.32 -34.53
CA ASP A 160 12.09 -58.23 -35.43
C ASP A 160 10.79 -58.55 -34.63
N ASP A 161 9.54 -58.28 -35.06
CA ASP A 161 8.70 -58.73 -36.20
C ASP A 161 7.74 -59.90 -35.85
N ASP A 162 6.47 -59.57 -35.54
CA ASP A 162 5.30 -60.43 -35.80
C ASP A 162 4.02 -59.58 -36.05
N VAL A 163 3.76 -59.33 -37.34
CA VAL A 163 2.46 -59.19 -38.02
C VAL A 163 1.19 -58.90 -37.18
N ASN A 164 0.59 -57.70 -37.34
CA ASN A 164 -0.69 -57.56 -38.07
C ASN A 164 -1.09 -56.11 -38.42
N MET A 165 -1.99 -55.96 -39.40
CA MET A 165 -2.61 -54.73 -39.92
C MET A 165 -4.12 -54.99 -40.14
N PRO A 166 -5.00 -54.02 -40.51
CA PRO A 166 -4.78 -52.57 -40.69
C PRO A 166 -5.84 -51.61 -40.10
N ASP A 167 -5.43 -50.36 -39.87
CA ASP A 167 -6.14 -49.09 -40.16
C ASP A 167 -7.50 -48.72 -39.47
N ALA A 168 -7.91 -47.47 -39.71
CA ALA A 168 -9.22 -46.84 -39.44
C ALA A 168 -9.58 -46.41 -38.00
N SER A 169 -9.02 -45.28 -37.56
CA SER A 169 -9.77 -44.33 -36.72
C SER A 169 -10.86 -43.64 -37.55
N PRO A 170 -12.02 -43.30 -36.96
CA PRO A 170 -12.23 -41.88 -36.68
C PRO A 170 -12.88 -41.56 -35.32
N SER A 171 -12.76 -40.30 -34.90
CA SER A 171 -13.21 -39.76 -33.62
C SER A 171 -14.73 -39.74 -33.41
N ALA A 172 -15.17 -39.90 -32.17
CA ALA A 172 -16.47 -39.42 -31.70
C ALA A 172 -16.38 -38.91 -30.23
N THR A 173 -16.89 -37.71 -29.98
CA THR A 173 -16.91 -37.02 -28.67
C THR A 173 -18.22 -37.28 -27.92
N THR A 174 -18.20 -37.38 -26.58
CA THR A 174 -19.24 -36.99 -25.56
C THR A 174 -18.84 -37.64 -24.22
N THR A 175 -18.41 -36.93 -23.16
CA THR A 175 -19.12 -36.01 -22.21
C THR A 175 -19.95 -36.77 -21.15
N THR A 176 -20.02 -36.22 -19.92
CA THR A 176 -20.75 -36.67 -18.70
C THR A 176 -20.08 -37.79 -17.87
N ASN A 177 -20.20 -37.86 -16.53
CA ASN A 177 -20.61 -36.87 -15.51
C ASN A 177 -20.20 -37.32 -14.08
N ALA A 178 -20.22 -36.36 -13.15
CA ALA A 178 -20.51 -36.48 -11.72
C ALA A 178 -19.53 -37.16 -10.72
N ASP A 179 -19.50 -36.49 -9.56
CA ASP A 179 -19.14 -36.81 -8.19
C ASP A 179 -18.71 -38.22 -7.76
N HIS A 180 -17.74 -38.24 -6.82
CA HIS A 180 -17.60 -39.28 -5.81
C HIS A 180 -17.33 -38.66 -4.44
N ASP A 181 -18.39 -38.48 -3.65
CA ASP A 181 -18.30 -38.11 -2.23
C ASP A 181 -17.81 -39.30 -1.37
N VAL A 182 -17.06 -39.04 -0.30
CA VAL A 182 -16.48 -40.07 0.57
C VAL A 182 -16.98 -39.90 2.01
N ASN A 183 -18.10 -40.57 2.27
CA ASN A 183 -18.74 -40.70 3.58
C ASN A 183 -17.78 -41.24 4.67
N MET A 184 -17.73 -40.55 5.82
CA MET A 184 -17.08 -40.99 7.06
C MET A 184 -18.01 -40.71 8.24
N GLN A 185 -18.54 -41.76 8.88
CA GLN A 185 -19.42 -41.67 10.04
C GLN A 185 -18.65 -41.81 11.37
N PRO A 186 -18.92 -41.00 12.40
CA PRO A 186 -18.65 -41.34 13.79
C PRO A 186 -19.82 -42.16 14.39
N ALA A 187 -19.52 -43.07 15.31
CA ALA A 187 -20.52 -43.96 15.93
C ALA A 187 -21.16 -43.35 17.20
N GLU A 188 -22.43 -43.64 17.43
CA GLU A 188 -23.08 -43.49 18.73
C GLU A 188 -22.61 -44.57 19.73
N VAL A 189 -22.59 -44.21 21.01
CA VAL A 189 -22.67 -45.15 22.14
C VAL A 189 -23.72 -44.60 23.11
N VAL A 190 -24.54 -45.48 23.68
CA VAL A 190 -25.84 -45.16 24.28
C VAL A 190 -25.85 -45.30 25.81
N ALA A 191 -26.59 -44.39 26.46
CA ALA A 191 -27.04 -44.38 27.87
C ALA A 191 -25.95 -44.29 28.97
#